data_AF-A0A534MBM9-F1
#
_entry.id   AF-A0A534MBM9-F1
#
_cell.length_a   1.000
_cell.length_b   1.000
_cell.length_c   1.000
_cell.angle_alpha   90.00
_cell.angle_beta   90.00
_cell.angle_gamma   90.00
#
_symmetry.space_group_name_H-M   'P 1'
#
loop_
_entity.id
_entity.type
_entity.pdbx_description
1 polymer ?
#
loop_
_entity_poly.entity_id
_entity_poly.type
_entity_poly.pdbx_seq_one_letter_code
_entity_poly.pdbx_strand_id
1 'polypeptide(L)'
;MPLRGRGVHGRRDDLREPRRKGEIVRELAAKWSIRKDEILAVGDGMMDVPLLAEAGTRLAINSGGKLRDHVDFEASDFGEAQRWLIRKESPRAAESDSNG
;
A
#
# COMPACT_ATOMS: atom_id res chain seq x y z
N MET A 1 -10.62 -2.29 -46.35
CA MET A 1 -9.76 -2.68 -45.21
C MET A 1 -8.33 -2.23 -45.52
N PRO A 2 -7.52 -1.74 -44.56
CA PRO A 2 -7.62 -2.03 -43.13
C PRO A 2 -7.70 -0.81 -42.18
N LEU A 3 -8.24 -1.10 -41.00
CA LEU A 3 -8.34 -0.26 -39.81
C LEU A 3 -6.98 -0.25 -39.09
N ARG A 4 -6.48 0.93 -38.71
CA ARG A 4 -5.27 1.04 -37.87
C ARG A 4 -5.61 0.66 -36.43
N GLY A 5 -5.05 -0.47 -36.00
CA GLY A 5 -5.17 -0.98 -34.64
C GLY A 5 -4.63 0.01 -33.60
N ARG A 6 -5.47 0.29 -32.60
CA ARG A 6 -5.08 0.95 -31.35
C ARG A 6 -4.12 0.01 -30.62
N GLY A 7 -2.83 0.30 -30.66
CA GLY A 7 -1.83 -0.44 -29.91
C GLY A 7 -1.98 -0.15 -28.42
N VAL A 8 -2.57 -1.10 -27.68
CA VAL A 8 -2.50 -1.11 -26.22
C VAL A 8 -1.10 -1.61 -25.84
N HIS A 9 -0.13 -0.71 -25.85
CA HIS A 9 1.22 -0.99 -25.35
C HIS A 9 1.20 -0.86 -23.82
N GLY A 10 0.80 -1.92 -23.12
CA GLY A 10 1.13 -2.07 -21.70
C GLY A 10 2.63 -2.33 -21.59
N ARG A 11 3.43 -1.26 -21.43
CA ARG A 11 4.88 -1.36 -21.24
C ARG A 11 5.18 -1.50 -19.75
N ARG A 12 5.99 -2.50 -19.40
CA ARG A 12 6.41 -2.82 -18.03
C ARG A 12 7.21 -1.69 -17.34
N ASP A 13 7.55 -0.65 -18.09
CA ASP A 13 8.27 0.55 -17.62
C ASP A 13 7.34 1.54 -16.89
N ASP A 14 6.03 1.40 -17.06
CA ASP A 14 5.00 2.33 -16.59
C ASP A 14 4.76 2.31 -15.07
N LEU A 15 5.10 1.20 -14.40
CA LEU A 15 4.98 1.04 -12.95
C LEU A 15 6.14 1.66 -12.17
N ARG A 16 7.19 2.14 -12.85
CA ARG A 16 8.37 2.74 -12.21
C ARG A 16 8.22 4.23 -11.94
N GLU A 17 7.17 4.88 -12.41
CA GLU A 17 6.93 6.30 -12.14
C GLU A 17 6.12 6.48 -10.84
N PRO A 18 6.62 7.25 -9.84
CA PRO A 18 5.97 7.38 -8.53
C PRO A 18 4.52 7.84 -8.64
N ARG A 19 4.29 8.89 -9.44
CA ARG A 19 2.96 9.50 -9.64
C ARG A 19 1.96 8.48 -10.17
N ARG A 20 2.42 7.62 -11.08
CA ARG A 20 1.58 6.62 -11.74
C ARG A 20 1.14 5.51 -10.79
N LYS A 21 1.95 5.16 -9.79
CA LYS A 21 1.54 4.19 -8.76
C LYS A 21 0.33 4.69 -7.96
N GLY A 22 0.31 5.98 -7.58
CA GLY A 22 -0.85 6.58 -6.91
C GLY A 22 -2.09 6.64 -7.80
N GLU A 23 -1.92 7.04 -9.07
CA GLU A 23 -3.02 7.06 -10.05
C GLU A 23 -3.66 5.69 -10.25
N ILE A 24 -2.86 4.63 -10.37
CA ILE A 24 -3.37 3.25 -10.51
C ILE A 24 -4.19 2.84 -9.29
N VAL A 25 -3.74 3.14 -8.07
CA VAL A 25 -4.51 2.83 -6.85
C VAL A 25 -5.84 3.56 -6.86
N ARG A 26 -5.84 4.85 -7.19
CA ARG A 26 -7.06 5.66 -7.27
C ARG A 26 -8.04 5.13 -8.32
N GLU A 27 -7.55 4.76 -9.50
CA GLU A 27 -8.37 4.17 -10.56
C GLU A 27 -8.98 2.84 -10.15
N LEU A 28 -8.20 1.95 -9.53
CA LEU A 28 -8.68 0.65 -9.04
C LEU A 28 -9.69 0.82 -7.90
N ALA A 29 -9.43 1.71 -6.95
CA ALA A 29 -10.35 2.00 -5.86
C ALA A 29 -11.70 2.52 -6.38
N ALA A 30 -11.67 3.46 -7.33
CA ALA A 30 -12.88 3.97 -7.98
C ALA A 30 -13.61 2.88 -8.76
N LYS A 31 -12.89 2.06 -9.53
CA LYS A 31 -13.46 0.96 -10.33
C LYS A 31 -14.17 -0.08 -9.47
N TRP A 32 -13.65 -0.35 -8.28
CA TRP A 32 -14.18 -1.39 -7.38
C TRP A 32 -15.00 -0.84 -6.21
N SER A 33 -15.23 0.48 -6.17
CA SER A 33 -15.92 1.14 -5.06
C SER A 33 -15.32 0.84 -3.69
N ILE A 34 -13.99 0.72 -3.62
CA ILE A 34 -13.24 0.50 -2.38
C ILE A 34 -12.93 1.86 -1.78
N ARG A 35 -13.25 2.05 -0.50
CA ARG A 35 -12.92 3.29 0.19
C ARG A 35 -11.45 3.27 0.62
N LYS A 36 -10.86 4.46 0.75
CA LYS A 36 -9.45 4.63 1.12
C LYS A 36 -9.09 3.94 2.44
N ASP A 37 -9.96 4.00 3.45
CA ASP A 37 -9.83 3.31 4.75
C ASP A 37 -9.71 1.79 4.63
N GLU A 38 -10.21 1.22 3.53
CA GLU A 38 -10.20 -0.22 3.26
C GLU A 38 -8.94 -0.67 2.49
N ILE A 39 -8.05 0.28 2.13
CA ILE A 39 -6.84 0.00 1.37
C ILE A 39 -5.64 -0.16 2.31
N LEU A 40 -4.96 -1.30 2.19
CA LEU A 40 -3.62 -1.54 2.73
C LEU A 40 -2.59 -1.34 1.62
N ALA A 41 -1.69 -0.38 1.79
CA ALA A 41 -0.54 -0.17 0.91
C ALA A 41 0.75 -0.59 1.60
N VAL A 42 1.61 -1.29 0.84
CA VAL A 42 2.94 -1.73 1.27
C VAL A 42 3.99 -1.16 0.32
N GLY A 43 5.00 -0.48 0.86
CA GLY A 43 6.11 0.10 0.10
C GLY A 43 7.48 -0.25 0.68
N ASP A 44 8.52 -0.10 -0.13
CA ASP A 44 9.93 -0.36 0.25
C ASP A 44 10.85 0.85 0.01
N GLY A 45 10.37 1.89 -0.68
CA GLY A 45 11.11 3.12 -0.88
C GLY A 45 10.29 4.31 -1.32
N MET A 46 10.95 5.46 -1.47
CA MET A 46 10.33 6.76 -1.76
C MET A 46 9.43 6.78 -3.01
N MET A 47 9.65 5.86 -3.95
CA MET A 47 8.83 5.72 -5.16
C MET A 47 7.39 5.30 -4.84
N ASP A 48 7.16 4.70 -3.68
CA ASP A 48 5.85 4.23 -3.24
C ASP A 48 5.08 5.27 -2.44
N VAL A 49 5.68 6.41 -2.09
CA VAL A 49 5.00 7.48 -1.34
C VAL A 49 3.66 7.88 -1.97
N PRO A 50 3.54 8.05 -3.31
CA PRO A 50 2.24 8.34 -3.91
C PRO A 50 1.23 7.18 -3.82
N LEU A 51 1.68 5.93 -3.79
CA LEU A 51 0.82 4.76 -3.56
C LEU A 51 0.36 4.69 -2.09
N LEU A 52 1.29 4.93 -1.15
CA LEU A 52 1.00 4.98 0.28
C LEU A 52 0.03 6.10 0.61
N ALA A 53 0.13 7.24 -0.08
CA ALA A 53 -0.77 8.37 0.08
C ALA A 53 -2.22 8.03 -0.27
N GLU A 54 -2.49 7.00 -1.07
CA GLU A 54 -3.84 6.59 -1.48
C GLU A 54 -4.45 5.50 -0.58
N ALA A 55 -3.77 5.13 0.51
CA ALA A 55 -4.24 4.10 1.43
C ALA A 55 -4.59 4.65 2.83
N GLY A 56 -5.52 3.99 3.49
CA GLY A 56 -5.89 4.24 4.88
C GLY A 56 -5.00 3.49 5.87
N THR A 57 -4.42 2.36 5.45
CA THR A 57 -3.34 1.69 6.18
C THR A 57 -2.08 1.65 5.34
N ARG A 58 -0.98 2.13 5.90
CA ARG A 58 0.30 2.32 5.20
C ARG A 58 1.40 1.58 5.95
N LEU A 59 2.09 0.70 5.25
CA LEU A 59 3.13 -0.14 5.81
C LEU A 59 4.39 -0.02 4.96
N ALA A 60 5.54 0.09 5.60
CA ALA A 60 6.83 -0.09 4.96
C ALA A 60 7.44 -1.43 5.36
N ILE A 61 8.08 -2.13 4.42
CA ILE A 61 8.90 -3.32 4.72
C ILE A 61 10.30 -3.07 4.17
N ASN A 62 11.32 -3.25 5.01
CA ASN A 62 12.73 -3.14 4.64
C ASN A 62 13.08 -1.79 3.98
N SER A 63 12.47 -0.69 4.42
CA SER A 63 12.69 0.63 3.80
C SER A 63 13.95 1.34 4.28
N GLY A 64 14.59 0.84 5.34
CA GLY A 64 15.81 1.40 5.91
C GLY A 64 15.61 2.82 6.47
N GLY A 65 14.41 3.12 6.99
CA GLY A 65 14.03 4.41 7.56
C GLY A 65 13.53 5.45 6.56
N LYS A 66 13.58 5.16 5.25
CA LYS A 66 13.23 6.14 4.20
C LYS A 66 11.76 6.52 4.21
N LEU A 67 10.88 5.61 4.64
CA LEU A 67 9.44 5.79 4.60
C LEU A 67 8.82 6.15 5.93
N ARG A 68 9.62 6.34 6.99
CA ARG A 68 9.16 6.51 8.38
C ARG A 68 8.10 7.61 8.55
N ASP A 69 8.21 8.71 7.81
CA ASP A 69 7.26 9.85 7.89
C ASP A 69 6.02 9.67 6.99
N HIS A 70 5.96 8.58 6.22
CA HIS A 70 4.93 8.32 5.20
C HIS A 70 4.04 7.12 5.51
N VAL A 71 4.40 6.31 6.52
CA VAL A 71 3.72 5.06 6.89
C VAL A 71 3.24 5.07 8.33
N ASP A 72 2.28 4.20 8.64
CA ASP A 72 1.81 3.99 10.01
C ASP A 72 2.77 3.06 10.78
N PHE A 73 3.45 2.17 10.07
CA PHE A 73 4.43 1.24 10.64
C PHE A 73 5.51 0.89 9.62
N GLU A 74 6.74 0.74 10.11
CA GLU A 74 7.87 0.27 9.32
C GLU A 74 8.39 -1.02 9.93
N ALA A 75 8.30 -2.09 9.16
CA ALA A 75 8.77 -3.41 9.52
C ALA A 75 10.13 -3.70 8.88
N SER A 76 10.97 -4.44 9.59
CA SER A 76 12.24 -4.94 9.07
C SER A 76 12.02 -6.10 8.08
N ASP A 77 10.97 -6.89 8.32
CA ASP A 77 10.62 -8.05 7.50
C ASP A 77 9.09 -8.29 7.45
N PHE A 78 8.69 -9.27 6.62
CA PHE A 78 7.28 -9.63 6.44
C PHE A 78 6.63 -10.22 7.70
N GLY A 79 7.38 -10.95 8.53
CA GLY A 79 6.85 -11.54 9.75
C GLY A 79 6.49 -10.49 10.80
N GLU A 80 7.29 -9.44 10.91
CA GLU A 80 7.01 -8.27 11.75
C GLU A 80 5.79 -7.49 11.25
N ALA A 81 5.71 -7.25 9.93
CA ALA A 81 4.55 -6.65 9.30
C ALA A 81 3.25 -7.43 9.57
N GLN A 82 3.29 -8.75 9.43
CA GLN A 82 2.12 -9.61 9.66
C GLN A 82 1.65 -9.55 11.12
N ARG A 83 2.59 -9.59 12.09
CA ARG A 83 2.25 -9.47 13.52
C ARG A 83 1.60 -8.13 13.83
N TRP A 84 2.10 -7.05 13.23
CA TRP A 84 1.53 -5.72 13.40
C TRP A 84 0.12 -5.63 12.81
N LEU A 85 -0.11 -6.18 11.61
CA LEU A 85 -1.44 -6.20 10.98
C LEU A 85 -2.46 -6.97 11.83
N ILE A 86 -2.11 -8.16 12.33
CA ILE A 86 -2.98 -8.96 13.20
C ILE A 86 -3.36 -8.18 14.46
N ARG A 87 -2.39 -7.50 15.09
CA ARG A 87 -2.64 -6.66 16.27
C ARG A 87 -3.57 -5.48 15.95
N LYS A 88 -3.39 -4.84 14.79
CA LYS A 88 -4.20 -3.71 14.34
C LYS A 88 -5.67 -4.11 14.10
N GLU A 89 -5.90 -5.28 13.52
CA GLU A 89 -7.25 -5.81 13.26
C GLU A 89 -7.90 -6.44 14.52
N SER A 90 -7.10 -6.76 15.54
CA SER A 90 -7.56 -7.38 16.78
C SER A 90 -7.38 -6.49 18.02
N PRO A 91 -8.02 -5.30 18.10
CA PRO A 91 -7.96 -4.47 19.31
C PRO A 91 -8.57 -5.18 20.54
N ARG A 92 -9.41 -6.21 20.36
CA ARG A 92 -10.03 -7.00 21.44
C ARG A 92 -9.10 -7.96 22.18
N ALA A 93 -7.87 -8.22 21.70
CA ALA A 93 -6.95 -9.13 22.37
C ALA A 93 -6.03 -8.45 23.40
N ALA A 94 -6.06 -7.12 23.50
CA ALA A 94 -5.17 -6.35 24.37
C ALA A 94 -5.78 -5.99 25.75
N GLU A 95 -7.05 -6.28 26.00
CA GLU A 95 -7.76 -5.95 27.26
C GLU A 95 -7.96 -7.16 28.21
N SER A 96 -7.25 -8.27 27.99
CA SER A 96 -7.41 -9.49 28.83
C SER A 96 -6.31 -9.71 29.86
N ASP A 97 -5.23 -8.92 29.87
CA ASP A 97 -4.06 -9.13 30.76
C ASP A 97 -3.87 -7.96 31.77
N SER A 98 -4.97 -7.42 32.29
CA SER A 98 -4.93 -6.45 33.39
C SER A 98 -5.89 -6.86 34.51
N ASN A 99 -5.69 -8.05 35.07
CA ASN A 99 -6.16 -8.37 36.42
C ASN A 99 -5.27 -9.45 37.05
N GLY A 100 -4.32 -9.01 37.88
CA GLY A 100 -3.45 -9.84 38.71
C GLY A 100 -2.80 -8.99 39.79
#